data_AF-A0A6I1G7S1-F1
#
_entry.id   AF-A0A6I1G7S1-F1
#
_cell.length_a   1.000
_cell.length_b   1.000
_cell.length_c   1.000
_cell.angle_alpha   90.00
_cell.angle_beta   90.00
_cell.angle_gamma   90.00
#
_symmetry.space_group_name_H-M   'P 1'
#
loop_
_entity.id
_entity.type
_entity.pdbx_description
1 polymer ?
#
loop_
_entity_poly.entity_id
_entity_poly.type
_entity_poly.pdbx_seq_one_letter_code
_entity_poly.pdbx_strand_id
1 'polypeptide(L)'
;MTRRRRMAVVLAVAMAAATGGTASAGGAAGSTPTTVDSLRYYQASVFVDGGPGELVGAVGFRSVVKGEVTVDVFFGSEEPVSCPDGSEDVRTETVRTEDPFASRPGPMVFDVDPRLLTAHGEGVVDLVHSVVAGCGADEVTTVLPARHVSIDVTGTTELIRARMTGSASARNAFDRARVTSIARDGTGQAVIDGFVDADSDAAWLKYAVEHFVRRGTQPEVPDSVAPEGGLGAVGGASAFYEPESGLGVLFEDAIVAATVGPAPAKKMLLTASALGVTAVECADGEIGYRYRDTFGEVATPVQVSHRLDAADAAATAQLTEITYDECTGAESSRIVAAPVALDLVATGPPVRVRDTYYFSAPPQPTTRINGWSLRRPAAGTVRVGTFRESTDFGAISRASR
;
A
#
# COMPACT_ATOMS: atom_id res chain seq x y z
N MET A 1 46.69 -9.55 15.74
CA MET A 1 47.12 -8.20 15.33
C MET A 1 46.21 -7.70 14.20
N THR A 2 45.54 -6.56 14.43
CA THR A 2 45.11 -5.52 13.46
C THR A 2 44.46 -5.87 12.11
N ARG A 3 43.14 -5.58 12.03
CA ARG A 3 42.38 -4.74 11.06
C ARG A 3 42.65 -4.84 9.53
N ARG A 4 41.56 -5.01 8.77
CA ARG A 4 40.92 -4.06 7.77
C ARG A 4 39.87 -4.86 6.96
N ARG A 5 38.55 -4.60 7.06
CA ARG A 5 37.65 -3.60 6.41
C ARG A 5 37.67 -3.57 4.86
N ARG A 6 36.44 -3.60 4.31
CA ARG A 6 35.90 -3.20 2.96
C ARG A 6 35.66 -4.37 2.00
N MET A 7 34.63 -4.41 1.16
CA MET A 7 33.40 -3.60 0.94
C MET A 7 32.53 -4.41 -0.03
N ALA A 8 31.20 -4.36 0.15
CA ALA A 8 30.24 -4.64 -0.90
C ALA A 8 30.42 -3.62 -2.04
N VAL A 9 30.30 -4.09 -3.28
CA VAL A 9 30.08 -3.23 -4.46
C VAL A 9 28.87 -3.78 -5.20
N VAL A 10 27.75 -3.09 -4.98
CA VAL A 10 26.64 -2.97 -5.92
C VAL A 10 27.15 -2.23 -7.16
N LEU A 11 26.90 -2.74 -8.36
CA LEU A 11 27.08 -1.97 -9.58
C LEU A 11 25.82 -2.02 -10.45
N ALA A 12 25.26 -0.83 -10.65
CA ALA A 12 24.25 -0.48 -11.62
C ALA A 12 24.89 -0.20 -12.99
N VAL A 13 24.18 -0.47 -14.09
CA VAL A 13 24.36 0.13 -15.43
C VAL A 13 22.97 0.05 -16.11
N ALA A 14 22.16 1.11 -16.22
CA ALA A 14 22.25 2.31 -17.06
C ALA A 14 22.09 2.05 -18.57
N MET A 15 20.97 2.53 -19.16
CA MET A 15 20.97 3.05 -20.52
C MET A 15 20.14 4.35 -20.63
N ALA A 16 20.87 5.43 -20.86
CA ALA A 16 20.46 6.67 -21.51
C ALA A 16 20.63 6.48 -23.04
N ALA A 17 20.11 7.24 -24.00
CA ALA A 17 19.30 8.45 -24.11
C ALA A 17 18.84 8.54 -25.59
N ALA A 18 17.82 9.35 -25.88
CA ALA A 18 17.82 10.20 -27.08
C ALA A 18 17.03 11.48 -26.80
N THR A 19 17.75 12.59 -26.96
CA THR A 19 17.37 13.98 -26.71
C THR A 19 16.59 14.60 -27.87
N GLY A 20 15.71 15.56 -27.56
CA GLY A 20 15.27 16.56 -28.53
C GLY A 20 14.13 17.43 -28.01
N GLY A 21 14.44 18.56 -27.37
CA GLY A 21 13.44 19.51 -26.90
C GLY A 21 14.05 20.86 -26.53
N THR A 22 13.93 21.79 -27.45
CA THR A 22 14.33 23.20 -27.36
C THR A 22 13.82 23.89 -26.09
N ALA A 23 14.67 24.74 -25.51
CA ALA A 23 14.30 25.70 -24.49
C ALA A 23 13.09 26.54 -24.95
N SER A 24 12.05 26.60 -24.13
CA SER A 24 11.05 27.66 -24.21
C SER A 24 10.91 28.32 -22.84
N ALA A 25 10.88 29.64 -22.89
CA ALA A 25 10.97 30.57 -21.79
C ALA A 25 9.76 30.47 -20.83
N GLY A 26 10.01 30.86 -19.58
CA GLY A 26 9.04 30.81 -18.49
C GLY A 26 7.71 31.51 -18.78
N GLY A 27 6.63 30.79 -18.50
CA GLY A 27 5.34 31.34 -18.12
C GLY A 27 5.18 31.21 -16.61
N ALA A 28 4.58 32.21 -15.96
CA ALA A 28 4.24 32.17 -14.54
C ALA A 28 3.53 30.85 -14.18
N ALA A 29 3.99 30.21 -13.10
CA ALA A 29 3.48 28.92 -12.65
C ALA A 29 1.98 29.00 -12.34
N GLY A 30 1.14 28.58 -13.30
CA GLY A 30 -0.22 28.17 -13.02
C GLY A 30 -0.17 26.94 -12.11
N SER A 31 -0.98 26.92 -11.05
CA SER A 31 -1.14 25.73 -10.23
C SER A 31 -1.64 24.59 -11.10
N THR A 32 -0.84 23.53 -11.26
CA THR A 32 -1.30 22.30 -11.92
C THR A 32 -2.57 21.81 -11.20
N PRO A 33 -3.66 21.52 -11.93
CA PRO A 33 -4.87 20.97 -11.31
C PRO A 33 -4.54 19.70 -10.55
N THR A 34 -5.25 19.47 -9.44
CA THR A 34 -5.15 18.20 -8.71
C THR A 34 -5.70 17.11 -9.63
N THR A 35 -4.99 15.99 -9.72
CA THR A 35 -5.50 14.80 -10.41
C THR A 35 -5.56 13.66 -9.40
N VAL A 36 -6.69 12.97 -9.38
CA VAL A 36 -6.88 11.74 -8.60
C VAL A 36 -6.75 10.56 -9.56
N ASP A 37 -5.67 9.81 -9.44
CA ASP A 37 -5.53 8.52 -10.11
C ASP A 37 -5.92 7.43 -9.11
N SER A 38 -6.89 6.60 -9.46
CA SER A 38 -7.29 5.47 -8.63
C SER A 38 -7.07 4.18 -9.39
N LEU A 39 -6.15 3.35 -8.89
CA LEU A 39 -5.96 2.00 -9.41
C LEU A 39 -6.74 1.05 -8.51
N ARG A 40 -7.71 0.35 -9.09
CA ARG A 40 -8.44 -0.69 -8.40
C ARG A 40 -8.17 -2.00 -9.05
N TYR A 41 -8.05 -3.02 -8.23
CA TYR A 41 -7.90 -4.35 -8.76
C TYR A 41 -8.48 -5.39 -7.84
N TYR A 42 -9.01 -6.42 -8.47
CA TYR A 42 -9.22 -7.70 -7.84
C TYR A 42 -8.00 -8.56 -8.07
N GLN A 43 -7.69 -9.40 -7.10
CA GLN A 43 -6.61 -10.37 -7.21
C GLN A 43 -7.03 -11.64 -6.48
N ALA A 44 -6.70 -12.79 -7.05
CA ALA A 44 -6.83 -14.07 -6.36
C ALA A 44 -5.54 -14.86 -6.59
N SER A 45 -5.18 -15.69 -5.62
CA SER A 45 -3.99 -16.53 -5.71
C SER A 45 -4.22 -17.86 -5.02
N VAL A 46 -3.66 -18.91 -5.60
CA VAL A 46 -3.59 -20.26 -5.01
C VAL A 46 -2.12 -20.57 -4.79
N PHE A 47 -1.74 -20.85 -3.54
CA PHE A 47 -0.43 -21.39 -3.22
C PHE A 47 -0.47 -22.90 -3.38
N VAL A 48 0.52 -23.49 -4.03
CA VAL A 48 0.62 -24.93 -4.21
C VAL A 48 1.83 -25.40 -3.44
N ASP A 49 1.57 -26.20 -2.41
CA ASP A 49 2.61 -26.86 -1.63
C ASP A 49 3.04 -28.16 -2.32
N GLY A 50 4.32 -28.23 -2.68
CA GLY A 50 4.98 -29.46 -3.09
C GLY A 50 5.62 -30.19 -1.88
N GLY A 51 5.81 -31.51 -2.02
CA GLY A 51 6.67 -32.29 -1.12
C GLY A 51 8.17 -31.92 -1.26
N PRO A 52 9.06 -32.52 -0.45
CA PRO A 52 10.50 -32.28 -0.55
C PRO A 52 11.05 -32.61 -1.95
N GLY A 53 11.67 -31.63 -2.61
CA GLY A 53 12.18 -31.73 -3.99
C GLY A 53 11.15 -31.40 -5.08
N GLU A 54 9.88 -31.18 -4.71
CA GLU A 54 8.85 -30.73 -5.62
C GLU A 54 8.79 -29.20 -5.67
N LEU A 55 8.23 -28.68 -6.75
CA LEU A 55 8.03 -27.24 -6.92
C LEU A 55 6.97 -26.73 -5.94
N VAL A 56 7.33 -25.72 -5.16
CA VAL A 56 6.42 -24.97 -4.28
C VAL A 56 6.24 -23.58 -4.86
N GLY A 57 5.01 -23.07 -4.87
CA GLY A 57 4.76 -21.82 -5.57
C GLY A 57 3.36 -21.28 -5.44
N ALA A 58 3.03 -20.37 -6.36
CA ALA A 58 1.73 -19.77 -6.48
C ALA A 58 1.37 -19.47 -7.93
N VAL A 59 0.07 -19.52 -8.19
CA VAL A 59 -0.55 -18.92 -9.37
C VAL A 59 -1.49 -17.83 -8.89
N GLY A 60 -1.36 -16.62 -9.45
CA GLY A 60 -2.21 -15.50 -9.10
C GLY A 60 -2.72 -14.75 -10.33
N PHE A 61 -4.00 -14.40 -10.32
CA PHE A 61 -4.61 -13.55 -11.33
C PHE A 61 -4.93 -12.18 -10.73
N ARG A 62 -4.74 -11.12 -11.51
CA ARG A 62 -5.09 -9.74 -11.15
C ARG A 62 -5.90 -9.11 -12.27
N SER A 63 -7.02 -8.49 -11.93
CA SER A 63 -7.81 -7.69 -12.87
C SER A 63 -7.87 -6.26 -12.38
N VAL A 64 -7.32 -5.33 -13.17
CA VAL A 64 -7.52 -3.91 -12.94
C VAL A 64 -8.94 -3.55 -13.39
N VAL A 65 -9.73 -2.88 -12.54
CA VAL A 65 -11.09 -2.46 -12.88
C VAL A 65 -11.04 -1.55 -14.10
N LYS A 66 -11.75 -1.93 -15.18
CA LYS A 66 -11.70 -1.29 -16.52
C LYS A 66 -10.32 -1.31 -17.20
N GLY A 67 -9.40 -2.12 -16.70
CA GLY A 67 -8.04 -2.30 -17.22
C GLY A 67 -7.80 -3.74 -17.69
N GLU A 68 -6.53 -4.11 -17.79
CA GLU A 68 -6.12 -5.44 -18.23
C GLU A 68 -6.19 -6.47 -17.10
N VAL A 69 -6.44 -7.71 -17.50
CA VAL A 69 -6.27 -8.90 -16.67
C VAL A 69 -4.87 -9.45 -16.90
N THR A 70 -4.20 -9.80 -15.82
CA THR A 70 -2.84 -10.33 -15.81
C THR A 70 -2.73 -11.54 -14.91
N VAL A 71 -1.72 -12.38 -15.17
CA VAL A 71 -1.39 -13.55 -14.35
C VAL A 71 0.07 -13.48 -13.92
N ASP A 72 0.34 -13.97 -12.72
CA ASP A 72 1.66 -14.17 -12.15
C ASP A 72 1.78 -15.65 -11.77
N VAL A 73 2.77 -16.32 -12.33
CA VAL A 73 3.09 -17.70 -12.03
C VAL A 73 4.49 -17.70 -11.43
N PHE A 74 4.65 -18.29 -10.26
CA PHE A 74 5.96 -18.48 -9.67
C PHE A 74 6.02 -19.77 -8.88
N PHE A 75 6.88 -20.69 -9.32
CA PHE A 75 7.19 -21.95 -8.67
C PHE A 75 8.70 -22.09 -8.53
N GLY A 76 9.14 -22.62 -7.40
CA GLY A 76 10.55 -22.88 -7.14
C GLY A 76 10.77 -24.14 -6.31
N SER A 77 11.91 -24.78 -6.51
CA SER A 77 12.43 -25.79 -5.61
C SER A 77 13.93 -25.59 -5.38
N GLU A 78 14.38 -26.06 -4.23
CA GLU A 78 15.78 -26.06 -3.84
C GLU A 78 16.15 -27.46 -3.35
N GLU A 79 17.22 -28.03 -3.90
CA GLU A 79 17.72 -29.35 -3.52
C GLU A 79 19.22 -29.27 -3.18
N PRO A 80 19.66 -29.74 -2.00
CA PRO A 80 21.09 -29.80 -1.68
C PRO A 80 21.83 -30.72 -2.66
N VAL A 81 23.00 -30.28 -3.13
CA VAL A 81 23.89 -31.07 -3.99
C VAL A 81 25.31 -31.11 -3.42
N SER A 82 25.95 -32.27 -3.52
CA SER A 82 27.36 -32.42 -3.15
C SER A 82 28.23 -32.24 -4.39
N CYS A 83 29.16 -31.29 -4.33
CA CYS A 83 30.03 -30.97 -5.44
C CYS A 83 31.23 -31.91 -5.54
N PRO A 84 31.82 -32.06 -6.74
CA PRO A 84 32.99 -32.94 -6.94
C PRO A 84 34.21 -32.58 -6.08
N ASP A 85 34.32 -31.34 -5.61
CA ASP A 85 35.38 -30.86 -4.73
C ASP A 85 35.10 -31.12 -3.23
N GLY A 86 33.97 -31.76 -2.91
CA GLY A 86 33.52 -32.06 -1.56
C GLY A 86 32.80 -30.92 -0.85
N SER A 87 32.55 -29.79 -1.53
CA SER A 87 31.67 -28.73 -1.03
C SER A 87 30.20 -29.10 -1.18
N GLU A 88 29.33 -28.42 -0.42
CA GLU A 88 27.88 -28.47 -0.58
C GLU A 88 27.41 -27.22 -1.31
N ASP A 89 26.48 -27.40 -2.24
CA ASP A 89 25.80 -26.32 -2.96
C ASP A 89 24.30 -26.64 -3.07
N VAL A 90 23.54 -25.79 -3.75
CA VAL A 90 22.09 -25.95 -3.94
C VAL A 90 21.77 -25.96 -5.43
N ARG A 91 21.06 -27.00 -5.87
CA ARG A 91 20.37 -26.99 -7.15
C ARG A 91 19.08 -26.19 -6.98
N THR A 92 18.84 -25.24 -7.88
CA THR A 92 17.58 -24.49 -7.92
C THR A 92 16.86 -24.75 -9.23
N GLU A 93 15.55 -24.85 -9.15
CA GLU A 93 14.67 -24.99 -10.31
C GLU A 93 13.49 -24.03 -10.14
N THR A 94 13.16 -23.26 -11.19
CA THR A 94 12.07 -22.29 -11.13
C THR A 94 11.25 -22.31 -12.41
N VAL A 95 9.92 -22.18 -12.27
CA VAL A 95 8.98 -21.98 -13.37
C VAL A 95 8.19 -20.70 -13.07
N ARG A 96 8.29 -19.71 -13.95
CA ARG A 96 7.66 -18.40 -13.72
C ARG A 96 7.20 -17.72 -15.00
N THR A 97 6.35 -16.71 -14.90
CA THR A 97 6.17 -15.76 -16.02
C THR A 97 7.46 -14.95 -16.25
N GLU A 98 7.70 -14.54 -17.49
CA GLU A 98 8.87 -13.71 -17.85
C GLU A 98 8.83 -12.36 -17.10
N ASP A 99 7.68 -11.70 -17.19
CA ASP A 99 7.32 -10.50 -16.44
C ASP A 99 6.29 -10.83 -15.35
N PRO A 100 6.39 -10.23 -14.15
CA PRO A 100 5.28 -10.24 -13.20
C PRO A 100 4.07 -9.60 -13.85
N PHE A 101 2.90 -10.22 -13.73
CA PHE A 101 1.65 -9.75 -14.35
C PHE A 101 1.64 -9.83 -15.89
N ALA A 102 1.96 -10.99 -16.44
CA ALA A 102 1.90 -11.23 -17.88
C ALA A 102 0.45 -11.28 -18.40
N SER A 103 0.24 -10.77 -19.63
CA SER A 103 -1.05 -10.77 -20.36
C SER A 103 -0.94 -11.34 -21.78
N ARG A 104 0.18 -11.97 -22.11
CA ARG A 104 0.51 -12.52 -23.43
C ARG A 104 0.95 -13.99 -23.31
N PRO A 105 0.76 -14.84 -24.32
CA PRO A 105 0.34 -14.52 -25.69
C PRO A 105 -1.17 -14.62 -25.99
N GLY A 106 -1.99 -15.18 -25.08
CA GLY A 106 -3.41 -15.41 -25.34
C GLY A 106 -4.36 -14.58 -24.49
N PRO A 107 -5.68 -14.76 -24.66
CA PRO A 107 -6.68 -14.04 -23.89
C PRO A 107 -6.58 -14.38 -22.40
N MET A 108 -6.94 -13.41 -21.56
CA MET A 108 -7.04 -13.55 -20.11
C MET A 108 -8.49 -13.32 -19.71
N VAL A 109 -9.00 -14.21 -18.86
CA VAL A 109 -10.31 -14.12 -18.23
C VAL A 109 -10.09 -14.16 -16.72
N PHE A 110 -10.72 -13.24 -16.01
CA PHE A 110 -10.77 -13.29 -14.55
C PHE A 110 -12.13 -12.81 -14.09
N ASP A 111 -12.96 -13.75 -13.66
CA ASP A 111 -14.26 -13.50 -13.06
C ASP A 111 -14.14 -13.61 -11.55
N VAL A 112 -14.64 -12.63 -10.83
CA VAL A 112 -14.49 -12.52 -9.38
C VAL A 112 -15.77 -11.98 -8.78
N ASP A 113 -16.30 -12.70 -7.79
CA ASP A 113 -17.43 -12.22 -7.01
C ASP A 113 -17.01 -10.92 -6.30
N PRO A 114 -17.73 -9.80 -6.46
CA PRO A 114 -17.38 -8.53 -5.81
C PRO A 114 -17.30 -8.60 -4.27
N ARG A 115 -17.93 -9.60 -3.65
CA ARG A 115 -17.89 -9.91 -2.20
C ARG A 115 -16.74 -10.83 -1.82
N LEU A 116 -15.88 -11.15 -2.78
CA LEU A 116 -14.72 -12.04 -2.66
C LEU A 116 -15.10 -13.47 -2.27
N LEU A 117 -16.31 -13.93 -2.62
CA LEU A 117 -16.75 -15.29 -2.30
C LEU A 117 -16.09 -16.33 -3.19
N THR A 118 -15.96 -16.02 -4.48
CA THR A 118 -15.38 -16.91 -5.49
C THR A 118 -14.58 -16.13 -6.51
N ALA A 119 -13.58 -16.76 -7.11
CA ALA A 119 -12.91 -16.26 -8.30
C ALA A 119 -12.52 -17.40 -9.24
N HIS A 120 -12.63 -17.16 -10.54
CA HIS A 120 -12.18 -18.03 -11.61
C HIS A 120 -11.25 -17.25 -12.54
N GLY A 121 -10.03 -17.74 -12.73
CA GLY A 121 -9.04 -17.18 -13.64
C GLY A 121 -8.65 -18.18 -14.69
N GLU A 122 -8.57 -17.75 -15.95
CA GLU A 122 -8.11 -18.57 -17.07
C GLU A 122 -7.26 -17.72 -18.03
N GLY A 123 -6.14 -18.26 -18.50
CA GLY A 123 -5.24 -17.54 -19.37
C GLY A 123 -4.27 -18.41 -20.14
N VAL A 124 -3.61 -17.82 -21.14
CA VAL A 124 -2.50 -18.46 -21.87
C VAL A 124 -1.28 -17.55 -21.80
N VAL A 125 -0.22 -18.02 -21.15
CA VAL A 125 1.05 -17.29 -20.96
C VAL A 125 2.27 -18.06 -21.42
N ASP A 126 3.31 -17.32 -21.80
CA ASP A 126 4.65 -17.89 -21.92
C ASP A 126 5.26 -18.01 -20.52
N LEU A 127 5.80 -19.19 -20.21
CA LEU A 127 6.53 -19.43 -18.97
C LEU A 127 8.03 -19.57 -19.25
N VAL A 128 8.84 -19.22 -18.26
CA VAL A 128 10.28 -19.37 -18.26
C VAL A 128 10.63 -20.42 -17.22
N HIS A 129 11.28 -21.50 -17.67
CA HIS A 129 11.82 -22.56 -16.83
C HIS A 129 13.34 -22.38 -16.73
N SER A 130 13.83 -22.12 -15.52
CA SER A 130 15.25 -21.95 -15.23
C SER A 130 15.74 -23.03 -14.30
N VAL A 131 16.88 -23.64 -14.62
CA VAL A 131 17.55 -24.66 -13.80
C VAL A 131 19.00 -24.23 -13.57
N VAL A 132 19.41 -24.19 -12.31
CA VAL A 132 20.82 -24.08 -11.90
C VAL A 132 21.18 -25.39 -11.21
N ALA A 133 22.03 -26.21 -11.84
CA ALA A 133 22.37 -27.53 -11.32
C ALA A 133 23.24 -27.51 -10.04
N GLY A 134 23.71 -26.33 -9.63
CA GLY A 134 24.69 -26.14 -8.57
C GLY A 134 26.13 -26.41 -9.01
N CYS A 135 27.06 -26.30 -8.08
CA CYS A 135 28.49 -26.54 -8.23
C CYS A 135 29.17 -25.66 -9.31
N GLY A 136 28.73 -24.41 -9.41
CA GLY A 136 29.24 -23.44 -10.38
C GLY A 136 28.78 -23.69 -11.82
N ALA A 137 27.75 -24.51 -12.04
CA ALA A 137 27.10 -24.64 -13.33
C ALA A 137 26.36 -23.35 -13.71
N ASP A 138 26.38 -23.03 -15.00
CA ASP A 138 25.61 -21.90 -15.55
C ASP A 138 24.10 -22.17 -15.45
N GLU A 139 23.31 -21.10 -15.35
CA GLU A 139 21.85 -21.18 -15.44
C GLU A 139 21.43 -21.59 -16.86
N VAL A 140 20.56 -22.60 -16.94
CA VAL A 140 19.92 -23.01 -18.19
C VAL A 140 18.48 -22.54 -18.18
N THR A 141 18.13 -21.67 -19.12
CA THR A 141 16.78 -21.10 -19.26
C THR A 141 16.09 -21.63 -20.52
N THR A 142 14.86 -22.12 -20.38
CA THR A 142 14.00 -22.60 -21.47
C THR A 142 12.67 -21.86 -21.45
N VAL A 143 12.24 -21.35 -22.60
CA VAL A 143 10.89 -20.77 -22.77
C VAL A 143 9.90 -21.91 -23.04
N LEU A 144 8.81 -21.91 -22.28
CA LEU A 144 7.67 -22.80 -22.38
C LEU A 144 6.50 -22.00 -22.96
N PRO A 145 6.33 -21.96 -24.28
CA PRO A 145 5.39 -21.05 -24.90
C PRO A 145 3.94 -21.49 -24.69
N ALA A 146 3.04 -20.51 -24.60
CA ALA A 146 1.59 -20.64 -24.66
C ALA A 146 1.01 -21.73 -23.74
N ARG A 147 1.37 -21.69 -22.47
CA ARG A 147 0.82 -22.57 -21.43
C ARG A 147 -0.52 -22.06 -20.96
N HIS A 148 -1.51 -22.95 -20.97
CA HIS A 148 -2.77 -22.71 -20.29
C HIS A 148 -2.56 -22.72 -18.78
N VAL A 149 -3.14 -21.72 -18.12
CA VAL A 149 -3.09 -21.52 -16.67
C VAL A 149 -4.50 -21.21 -16.19
N SER A 150 -4.96 -21.90 -15.15
CA SER A 150 -6.23 -21.57 -14.50
C SER A 150 -6.16 -21.65 -12.99
N ILE A 151 -7.01 -20.86 -12.33
CA ILE A 151 -7.30 -20.98 -10.90
C ILE A 151 -8.79 -20.95 -10.63
N ASP A 152 -9.21 -21.70 -9.62
CA ASP A 152 -10.52 -21.58 -8.99
C ASP A 152 -10.32 -21.35 -7.49
N VAL A 153 -10.92 -20.30 -6.94
CA VAL A 153 -10.75 -19.92 -5.52
C VAL A 153 -12.10 -19.75 -4.86
N THR A 154 -12.26 -20.33 -3.67
CA THR A 154 -13.41 -20.16 -2.79
C THR A 154 -12.96 -19.55 -1.46
N GLY A 155 -13.52 -18.40 -1.09
CA GLY A 155 -13.21 -17.74 0.18
C GLY A 155 -13.82 -18.47 1.38
N THR A 156 -13.05 -18.69 2.44
CA THR A 156 -13.42 -19.53 3.60
C THR A 156 -13.50 -18.78 4.93
N THR A 157 -12.80 -17.65 5.11
CA THR A 157 -12.70 -16.91 6.39
C THR A 157 -13.07 -15.41 6.31
N GLU A 158 -13.10 -14.78 7.50
CA GLU A 158 -13.41 -13.37 7.74
C GLU A 158 -12.37 -12.43 7.09
N LEU A 159 -12.80 -11.24 6.69
CA LEU A 159 -12.01 -10.29 5.90
C LEU A 159 -10.72 -9.86 6.63
N ILE A 160 -9.55 -10.32 6.17
CA ILE A 160 -8.25 -9.85 6.64
C ILE A 160 -8.02 -8.43 6.11
N ARG A 161 -7.85 -7.49 7.03
CA ARG A 161 -7.61 -6.07 6.76
C ARG A 161 -6.11 -5.81 6.70
N ALA A 162 -5.58 -5.55 5.52
CA ALA A 162 -4.23 -5.00 5.37
C ALA A 162 -4.34 -3.54 4.91
N ARG A 163 -4.08 -2.62 5.83
CA ARG A 163 -3.85 -1.20 5.53
C ARG A 163 -2.35 -1.01 5.33
N MET A 164 -1.91 -0.79 4.09
CA MET A 164 -0.56 -0.32 3.82
C MET A 164 -0.61 1.20 3.66
N THR A 165 -0.22 1.92 4.72
CA THR A 165 0.12 3.35 4.60
C THR A 165 1.59 3.48 4.19
N GLY A 166 1.83 4.00 2.99
CA GLY A 166 3.16 4.37 2.51
C GLY A 166 3.12 5.72 1.81
N SER A 167 3.96 6.66 2.26
CA SER A 167 4.25 7.92 1.57
C SER A 167 5.66 7.83 0.99
N ALA A 168 5.81 7.95 -0.33
CA ALA A 168 7.11 8.13 -0.97
C ALA A 168 7.17 9.54 -1.57
N SER A 169 8.16 10.34 -1.15
CA SER A 169 8.33 11.72 -1.63
C SER A 169 9.43 11.80 -2.70
N ALA A 170 9.14 12.41 -3.85
CA ALA A 170 10.15 12.94 -4.76
C ALA A 170 9.69 14.27 -5.39
N ARG A 171 10.25 15.40 -4.93
CA ARG A 171 10.07 16.78 -5.44
C ARG A 171 8.68 17.42 -5.19
N ASN A 172 8.42 18.49 -5.96
CA ASN A 172 7.35 19.49 -5.86
C ASN A 172 5.95 18.96 -6.20
N ALA A 173 5.84 17.67 -6.51
CA ALA A 173 4.60 16.94 -6.70
C ALA A 173 4.51 15.90 -5.59
N PHE A 174 3.50 16.03 -4.73
CA PHE A 174 3.26 15.02 -3.70
C PHE A 174 2.27 14.00 -4.26
N ASP A 175 2.63 12.72 -4.18
CA ASP A 175 1.75 11.59 -4.49
C ASP A 175 1.28 11.01 -3.15
N ARG A 176 0.06 11.38 -2.72
CA ARG A 176 -0.55 10.70 -1.57
C ARG A 176 -1.04 9.35 -2.06
N ALA A 177 -0.30 8.28 -1.77
CA ALA A 177 -0.74 6.90 -1.99
C ALA A 177 -1.51 6.39 -0.77
N ARG A 178 -2.80 6.09 -0.93
CA ARG A 178 -3.58 5.34 0.04
C ARG A 178 -3.92 3.98 -0.55
N VAL A 179 -3.28 2.95 -0.02
CA VAL A 179 -3.54 1.56 -0.40
C VAL A 179 -4.43 0.94 0.67
N THR A 180 -5.66 0.68 0.28
CA THR A 180 -6.62 -0.08 1.08
C THR A 180 -6.80 -1.43 0.43
N SER A 181 -6.71 -2.50 1.21
CA SER A 181 -7.02 -3.83 0.70
C SER A 181 -7.83 -4.64 1.70
N ILE A 182 -8.67 -5.47 1.14
CA ILE A 182 -9.54 -6.38 1.85
C ILE A 182 -9.28 -7.75 1.24
N ALA A 183 -8.97 -8.73 2.08
CA ALA A 183 -8.69 -10.08 1.63
C ALA A 183 -9.55 -11.10 2.37
N ARG A 184 -9.83 -12.23 1.73
CA ARG A 184 -10.35 -13.44 2.37
C ARG A 184 -9.34 -14.55 2.14
N ASP A 185 -9.00 -15.33 3.16
CA ASP A 185 -8.37 -16.61 2.90
C ASP A 185 -9.40 -17.53 2.26
N GLY A 186 -8.91 -18.59 1.62
CA GLY A 186 -9.71 -19.50 0.85
C GLY A 186 -9.02 -20.82 0.61
N THR A 187 -9.77 -21.72 -0.01
CA THR A 187 -9.26 -22.92 -0.67
C THR A 187 -9.30 -22.68 -2.17
N GLY A 188 -8.44 -23.35 -2.94
CA GLY A 188 -8.49 -23.23 -4.38
C GLY A 188 -7.78 -24.34 -5.12
N GLN A 189 -7.95 -24.36 -6.44
CA GLN A 189 -7.27 -25.24 -7.36
C GLN A 189 -6.43 -24.41 -8.31
N ALA A 190 -5.23 -24.87 -8.64
CA ALA A 190 -4.39 -24.30 -9.68
C ALA A 190 -4.03 -25.37 -10.72
N VAL A 191 -4.14 -25.00 -12.00
CA VAL A 191 -3.75 -25.85 -13.13
C VAL A 191 -2.80 -25.08 -14.03
N ILE A 192 -1.70 -25.74 -14.42
CA ILE A 192 -0.77 -25.29 -15.46
C ILE A 192 -0.51 -26.48 -16.37
N ASP A 193 -0.83 -26.35 -17.66
CA ASP A 193 -0.74 -27.44 -18.63
C ASP A 193 0.63 -28.14 -18.64
N GLY A 194 0.63 -29.38 -18.11
CA GLY A 194 1.80 -30.26 -18.04
C GLY A 194 2.76 -30.00 -16.88
N PHE A 195 2.39 -29.16 -15.91
CA PHE A 195 3.23 -28.81 -14.76
C PHE A 195 2.52 -28.94 -13.41
N VAL A 196 1.29 -28.42 -13.29
CA VAL A 196 0.57 -28.32 -12.02
C VAL A 196 -0.88 -28.73 -12.25
N ASP A 197 -1.40 -29.57 -11.36
CA ASP A 197 -2.82 -29.85 -11.19
C ASP A 197 -3.01 -30.19 -9.70
N ALA A 198 -3.32 -29.15 -8.90
CA ALA A 198 -3.27 -29.26 -7.45
C ALA A 198 -4.40 -28.47 -6.77
N ASP A 199 -5.03 -29.14 -5.81
CA ASP A 199 -5.89 -28.51 -4.80
C ASP A 199 -5.03 -27.95 -3.66
N SER A 200 -5.49 -26.87 -3.04
CA SER A 200 -4.82 -26.18 -1.95
C SER A 200 -5.80 -25.62 -0.93
N ASP A 201 -5.41 -25.70 0.34
CA ASP A 201 -6.05 -25.02 1.47
C ASP A 201 -5.43 -23.64 1.78
N ALA A 202 -4.40 -23.25 1.00
CA ALA A 202 -3.74 -21.96 1.05
C ALA A 202 -4.05 -21.16 -0.21
N ALA A 203 -5.23 -20.53 -0.24
CA ALA A 203 -5.59 -19.57 -1.28
C ALA A 203 -6.10 -18.27 -0.67
N TRP A 204 -6.21 -17.22 -1.47
CA TRP A 204 -6.83 -15.96 -1.04
C TRP A 204 -7.46 -15.20 -2.19
N LEU A 205 -8.44 -14.36 -1.83
CA LEU A 205 -9.06 -13.36 -2.68
C LEU A 205 -8.81 -11.98 -2.09
N LYS A 206 -8.58 -10.97 -2.93
CA LYS A 206 -8.29 -9.60 -2.53
C LYS A 206 -9.00 -8.63 -3.44
N TYR A 207 -9.58 -7.60 -2.84
CA TYR A 207 -9.88 -6.35 -3.52
C TYR A 207 -8.98 -5.27 -2.94
N ALA A 208 -8.35 -4.50 -3.82
CA ALA A 208 -7.50 -3.40 -3.40
C ALA A 208 -7.75 -2.16 -4.22
N VAL A 209 -7.60 -1.03 -3.53
CA VAL A 209 -7.68 0.29 -4.11
C VAL A 209 -6.44 1.06 -3.71
N GLU A 210 -5.74 1.56 -4.72
CA GLU A 210 -4.59 2.42 -4.60
C GLU A 210 -5.00 3.80 -5.11
N HIS A 211 -5.23 4.72 -4.18
CA HIS A 211 -5.52 6.12 -4.50
C HIS A 211 -4.24 6.92 -4.53
N PHE A 212 -3.99 7.58 -5.65
CA PHE A 212 -2.92 8.55 -5.82
C PHE A 212 -3.53 9.92 -6.01
N VAL A 213 -3.37 10.80 -5.02
CA VAL A 213 -3.67 12.22 -5.19
C VAL A 213 -2.39 12.92 -5.60
N ARG A 214 -2.32 13.43 -6.84
CA ARG A 214 -1.17 14.18 -7.36
C ARG A 214 -1.44 15.68 -7.20
N ARG A 215 -0.62 16.42 -6.43
CA ARG A 215 -0.73 17.89 -6.27
C ARG A 215 0.53 18.65 -6.65
N GLY A 216 0.36 19.80 -7.31
CA GLY A 216 1.42 20.77 -7.67
C GLY A 216 1.90 21.73 -6.56
N THR A 217 1.34 21.66 -5.36
CA THR A 217 1.92 22.12 -4.08
C THR A 217 0.93 21.73 -2.99
N GLN A 218 1.34 20.86 -2.07
CA GLN A 218 0.48 20.34 -1.02
C GLN A 218 0.54 21.25 0.22
N PRO A 219 -0.56 21.49 0.95
CA PRO A 219 -0.48 21.70 2.39
C PRO A 219 -0.07 20.37 3.04
N GLU A 220 0.97 20.40 3.87
CA GLU A 220 1.54 19.23 4.56
C GLU A 220 0.43 18.31 5.11
N VAL A 221 0.41 17.04 4.68
CA VAL A 221 -0.25 16.01 5.50
C VAL A 221 0.47 16.06 6.84
N PRO A 222 -0.22 16.08 7.98
CA PRO A 222 0.46 16.11 9.25
C PRO A 222 1.23 14.80 9.42
N ASP A 223 2.54 14.85 9.20
CA ASP A 223 3.45 13.86 9.75
C ASP A 223 3.25 13.92 11.26
N SER A 224 2.53 12.97 11.84
CA SER A 224 2.40 12.92 13.30
C SER A 224 3.63 12.26 13.90
N VAL A 225 4.71 13.03 13.93
CA VAL A 225 5.71 12.94 14.99
C VAL A 225 5.47 14.17 15.85
N ALA A 226 5.47 14.03 17.18
CA ALA A 226 5.45 15.19 18.06
C ALA A 226 6.43 16.27 17.51
N PRO A 227 6.02 17.55 17.43
CA PRO A 227 6.91 18.59 16.91
C PRO A 227 8.17 18.63 17.77
N GLU A 228 9.31 19.05 17.19
CA GLU A 228 10.58 19.06 17.91
C GLU A 228 10.47 19.78 19.27
N GLY A 229 10.79 19.06 20.36
CA GLY A 229 10.67 19.57 21.73
C GLY A 229 9.23 19.67 22.27
N GLY A 230 8.25 19.12 21.56
CA GLY A 230 6.83 19.13 21.90
C GLY A 230 6.25 17.74 22.16
N LEU A 231 4.92 17.70 22.23
CA LEU A 231 4.11 16.50 22.45
C LEU A 231 3.18 16.29 21.26
N GLY A 232 2.80 15.04 21.01
CA GLY A 232 1.89 14.71 19.93
C GLY A 232 1.16 13.41 20.19
N ALA A 233 -0.03 13.28 19.63
CA ALA A 233 -0.84 12.07 19.65
C ALA A 233 -1.46 11.85 18.27
N VAL A 234 -1.56 10.60 17.85
CA VAL A 234 -2.17 10.22 16.58
C VAL A 234 -3.04 8.99 16.78
N GLY A 235 -4.23 9.02 16.21
CA GLY A 235 -5.11 7.87 16.09
C GLY A 235 -5.53 7.71 14.64
N GLY A 236 -5.63 6.47 14.17
CA GLY A 236 -6.24 6.14 12.90
C GLY A 236 -7.26 5.04 13.06
N ALA A 237 -8.35 5.14 12.30
CA ALA A 237 -9.38 4.12 12.23
C ALA A 237 -9.87 3.96 10.79
N SER A 238 -10.44 2.79 10.52
CA SER A 238 -10.95 2.41 9.21
C SER A 238 -12.21 1.56 9.41
N ALA A 239 -13.30 1.94 8.78
CA ALA A 239 -14.51 1.14 8.70
C ALA A 239 -14.72 0.65 7.27
N PHE A 240 -15.27 -0.55 7.17
CA PHE A 240 -15.61 -1.18 5.91
C PHE A 240 -17.06 -1.59 5.94
N TYR A 241 -17.76 -1.39 4.83
CA TYR A 241 -19.18 -1.69 4.74
C TYR A 241 -19.45 -2.44 3.44
N GLU A 242 -20.15 -3.56 3.55
CA GLU A 242 -20.73 -4.26 2.40
C GLU A 242 -22.17 -3.73 2.26
N PRO A 243 -22.49 -2.94 1.21
CA PRO A 243 -23.84 -2.47 1.02
C PRO A 243 -24.77 -3.66 0.74
N GLU A 244 -25.99 -3.63 1.30
CA GLU A 244 -26.98 -4.71 1.15
C GLU A 244 -27.27 -5.06 -0.31
N SER A 245 -27.12 -4.07 -1.21
CA SER A 245 -27.24 -4.23 -2.66
C SER A 245 -26.16 -5.13 -3.28
N GLY A 246 -25.10 -5.48 -2.54
CA GLY A 246 -23.95 -6.24 -3.04
C GLY A 246 -23.01 -5.44 -3.95
N LEU A 247 -23.23 -4.12 -4.07
CA LEU A 247 -22.46 -3.25 -4.94
C LEU A 247 -21.10 -2.89 -4.30
N GLY A 248 -20.14 -3.79 -4.47
CA GLY A 248 -18.73 -3.59 -4.09
C GLY A 248 -18.49 -3.54 -2.57
N VAL A 249 -17.32 -3.04 -2.18
CA VAL A 249 -16.95 -2.82 -0.78
C VAL A 249 -16.64 -1.36 -0.54
N LEU A 250 -17.31 -0.77 0.44
CA LEU A 250 -17.12 0.63 0.84
C LEU A 250 -16.14 0.72 1.99
N PHE A 251 -15.40 1.82 2.05
CA PHE A 251 -14.57 2.10 3.20
C PHE A 251 -14.61 3.58 3.56
N GLU A 252 -14.48 3.84 4.85
CA GLU A 252 -14.17 5.15 5.38
C GLU A 252 -12.93 5.03 6.24
N ASP A 253 -11.91 5.84 5.97
CA ASP A 253 -10.73 5.96 6.81
C ASP A 253 -10.67 7.34 7.47
N ALA A 254 -10.07 7.40 8.65
CA ALA A 254 -9.71 8.67 9.26
C ALA A 254 -8.39 8.56 10.00
N ILE A 255 -7.64 9.66 9.98
CA ILE A 255 -6.46 9.90 10.80
C ILE A 255 -6.65 11.25 11.46
N VAL A 256 -6.51 11.28 12.78
CA VAL A 256 -6.56 12.52 13.56
C VAL A 256 -5.29 12.61 14.38
N ALA A 257 -4.62 13.76 14.31
CA ALA A 257 -3.43 14.03 15.10
C ALA A 257 -3.57 15.34 15.88
N ALA A 258 -3.19 15.27 17.16
CA ALA A 258 -3.20 16.38 18.10
C ALA A 258 -1.76 16.69 18.52
N THR A 259 -1.34 17.95 18.42
CA THR A 259 0.04 18.34 18.74
C THR A 259 0.10 19.54 19.69
N VAL A 260 1.14 19.57 20.50
CA VAL A 260 1.51 20.69 21.37
C VAL A 260 2.96 21.04 21.09
N GLY A 261 3.20 22.20 20.50
CA GLY A 261 4.53 22.73 20.24
C GLY A 261 5.34 23.00 21.52
N PRO A 262 6.65 23.25 21.38
CA PRO A 262 7.51 23.57 22.52
C PRO A 262 7.10 24.87 23.22
N ALA A 263 7.48 24.99 24.49
CA ALA A 263 7.40 26.26 25.24
C ALA A 263 8.31 27.33 24.61
N PRO A 264 8.00 28.63 24.77
CA PRO A 264 6.91 29.19 25.58
C PRO A 264 5.56 29.34 24.86
N ALA A 265 5.55 29.38 23.52
CA ALA A 265 4.35 29.69 22.74
C ALA A 265 3.35 28.51 22.63
N LYS A 266 3.81 27.26 22.78
CA LYS A 266 3.00 26.02 22.78
C LYS A 266 1.86 26.03 21.75
N LYS A 267 2.18 26.12 20.46
CA LYS A 267 1.16 26.03 19.39
C LYS A 267 0.40 24.70 19.52
N MET A 268 -0.90 24.77 19.78
CA MET A 268 -1.76 23.58 19.88
C MET A 268 -2.59 23.45 18.61
N LEU A 269 -2.53 22.27 17.99
CA LEU A 269 -3.22 22.00 16.73
C LEU A 269 -3.89 20.64 16.77
N LEU A 270 -5.10 20.61 16.23
CA LEU A 270 -5.79 19.38 15.87
C LEU A 270 -5.88 19.32 14.35
N THR A 271 -5.39 18.22 13.80
CA THR A 271 -5.32 17.98 12.37
C THR A 271 -6.10 16.72 12.04
N ALA A 272 -6.77 16.72 10.89
CA ALA A 272 -7.58 15.59 10.46
C ALA A 272 -7.41 15.34 8.97
N SER A 273 -7.48 14.06 8.61
CA SER A 273 -7.79 13.66 7.26
C SER A 273 -8.64 12.40 7.23
N ALA A 274 -9.65 12.37 6.37
CA ALA A 274 -10.54 11.24 6.17
C ALA A 274 -10.80 11.02 4.68
N LEU A 275 -10.92 9.76 4.24
CA LEU A 275 -11.37 9.38 2.91
C LEU A 275 -12.58 8.47 3.06
N GLY A 276 -13.69 8.86 2.44
CA GLY A 276 -14.86 8.01 2.30
C GLY A 276 -15.06 7.59 0.86
N VAL A 277 -15.52 6.36 0.65
CA VAL A 277 -15.86 5.81 -0.66
C VAL A 277 -17.29 5.30 -0.65
N THR A 278 -18.06 5.69 -1.65
CA THR A 278 -19.45 5.26 -1.85
C THR A 278 -19.59 4.68 -3.26
N ALA A 279 -20.17 3.48 -3.38
CA ALA A 279 -20.50 2.88 -4.67
C ALA A 279 -21.76 3.56 -5.23
N VAL A 280 -21.76 3.81 -6.53
CA VAL A 280 -22.84 4.45 -7.27
C VAL A 280 -23.04 3.72 -8.58
N GLU A 281 -24.28 3.47 -8.96
CA GLU A 281 -24.61 2.95 -10.29
C GLU A 281 -24.49 4.10 -11.30
N CYS A 282 -23.66 3.90 -12.33
CA CYS A 282 -23.45 4.86 -13.39
C CYS A 282 -24.58 4.80 -14.42
N ALA A 283 -24.65 5.80 -15.30
CA ALA A 283 -25.70 5.88 -16.32
C ALA A 283 -25.64 4.73 -17.35
N ASP A 284 -24.50 4.08 -17.48
CA ASP A 284 -24.26 2.90 -18.31
C ASP A 284 -24.62 1.56 -17.59
N GLY A 285 -25.08 1.61 -16.34
CA GLY A 285 -25.40 0.44 -15.51
C GLY A 285 -24.20 -0.19 -14.83
N GLU A 286 -22.98 0.31 -15.08
CA GLU A 286 -21.77 -0.14 -14.40
C GLU A 286 -21.67 0.45 -12.99
N ILE A 287 -20.91 -0.20 -12.11
CA ILE A 287 -20.63 0.34 -10.78
C ILE A 287 -19.44 1.30 -10.85
N GLY A 288 -19.72 2.58 -10.64
CA GLY A 288 -18.73 3.60 -10.34
C GLY A 288 -18.66 3.87 -8.84
N TYR A 289 -17.74 4.76 -8.45
CA TYR A 289 -17.66 5.18 -7.06
C TYR A 289 -17.43 6.67 -6.96
N ARG A 290 -17.93 7.21 -5.86
CA ARG A 290 -17.72 8.58 -5.44
C ARG A 290 -16.82 8.60 -4.22
N TYR A 291 -15.73 9.31 -4.36
CA TYR A 291 -14.72 9.51 -3.32
C TYR A 291 -14.91 10.86 -2.67
N ARG A 292 -14.61 10.91 -1.37
CA ARG A 292 -14.61 12.13 -0.58
C ARG A 292 -13.36 12.17 0.27
N ASP A 293 -12.35 12.93 -0.13
CA ASP A 293 -11.17 13.22 0.70
C ASP A 293 -11.39 14.54 1.45
N THR A 294 -11.32 14.47 2.77
CA THR A 294 -11.50 15.59 3.67
C THR A 294 -10.22 15.80 4.47
N PHE A 295 -9.68 17.02 4.51
CA PHE A 295 -8.46 17.31 5.26
C PHE A 295 -8.42 18.75 5.76
N GLY A 296 -7.69 18.99 6.85
CA GLY A 296 -7.50 20.32 7.38
C GLY A 296 -6.96 20.32 8.81
N GLU A 297 -6.80 21.53 9.35
CA GLU A 297 -6.32 21.76 10.70
C GLU A 297 -7.10 22.86 11.40
N VAL A 298 -7.07 22.83 12.73
CA VAL A 298 -7.67 23.86 13.57
C VAL A 298 -6.81 24.07 14.81
N ALA A 299 -6.61 25.34 15.16
CA ALA A 299 -6.04 25.72 16.45
C ALA A 299 -7.09 25.47 17.53
N THR A 300 -6.78 24.62 18.49
CA THR A 300 -7.69 24.24 19.58
C THR A 300 -6.89 23.81 20.80
N PRO A 301 -7.45 23.89 22.02
CA PRO A 301 -6.84 23.24 23.16
C PRO A 301 -6.59 21.75 22.91
N VAL A 302 -5.34 21.33 23.13
CA VAL A 302 -4.91 19.95 23.02
C VAL A 302 -4.31 19.54 24.36
N GLN A 303 -4.79 18.45 24.92
CA GLN A 303 -4.20 17.86 26.12
C GLN A 303 -3.41 16.62 25.71
N VAL A 304 -2.10 16.69 25.92
CA VAL A 304 -1.24 15.49 25.87
C VAL A 304 -0.53 15.42 27.20
N SER A 305 -0.72 14.32 27.92
CA SER A 305 -0.06 14.12 29.19
C SER A 305 1.46 14.04 29.01
N HIS A 306 2.21 14.71 29.89
CA HIS A 306 3.67 14.62 29.93
C HIS A 306 4.19 13.19 30.19
N ARG A 307 3.36 12.32 30.78
CA ARG A 307 3.63 10.89 31.00
C ARG A 307 3.28 10.02 29.79
N LEU A 308 2.69 10.63 28.76
CA LEU A 308 2.20 9.99 27.54
C LEU A 308 1.14 8.91 27.83
N ASP A 309 0.45 8.97 28.98
CA ASP A 309 -0.58 8.00 29.37
C ASP A 309 -1.95 8.28 28.74
N ALA A 310 -2.23 9.54 28.40
CA ALA A 310 -3.46 9.93 27.71
C ALA A 310 -3.24 11.15 26.80
N ALA A 311 -4.11 11.27 25.79
CA ALA A 311 -4.21 12.45 24.96
C ALA A 311 -5.66 12.66 24.50
N ASP A 312 -6.14 13.90 24.59
CA ASP A 312 -7.46 14.30 24.13
C ASP A 312 -7.44 15.66 23.42
N ALA A 313 -8.27 15.78 22.38
CA ALA A 313 -8.52 17.02 21.67
C ALA A 313 -9.84 16.93 20.92
N ALA A 314 -10.61 18.01 20.92
CA ALA A 314 -11.83 18.11 20.12
C ALA A 314 -12.06 19.54 19.64
N ALA A 315 -12.55 19.69 18.41
CA ALA A 315 -12.89 20.99 17.83
C ALA A 315 -13.85 20.82 16.65
N THR A 316 -14.41 21.93 16.16
CA THR A 316 -14.96 21.99 14.80
C THR A 316 -13.91 22.63 13.90
N ALA A 317 -13.50 21.93 12.86
CA ALA A 317 -12.51 22.39 11.89
C ALA A 317 -13.19 22.77 10.56
N GLN A 318 -12.64 23.76 9.89
CA GLN A 318 -12.97 24.04 8.48
C GLN A 318 -12.09 23.13 7.63
N LEU A 319 -12.65 22.02 7.15
CA LEU A 319 -11.93 21.04 6.35
C LEU A 319 -12.16 21.30 4.87
N THR A 320 -11.12 21.13 4.07
CA THR A 320 -11.27 21.06 2.62
C THR A 320 -11.77 19.67 2.26
N GLU A 321 -12.91 19.61 1.58
CA GLU A 321 -13.49 18.39 1.04
C GLU A 321 -13.32 18.41 -0.48
N ILE A 322 -12.68 17.38 -1.01
CA ILE A 322 -12.56 17.10 -2.45
C ILE A 322 -13.43 15.88 -2.73
N THR A 323 -14.33 16.03 -3.69
CA THR A 323 -15.17 14.93 -4.17
C THR A 323 -14.82 14.60 -5.61
N TYR A 324 -14.60 13.33 -5.90
CA TYR A 324 -14.40 12.80 -7.25
C TYR A 324 -15.47 11.76 -7.54
N ASP A 325 -16.14 11.87 -8.69
CA ASP A 325 -17.20 10.97 -9.13
C ASP A 325 -16.77 10.28 -10.43
N GLU A 326 -16.54 8.98 -10.37
CA GLU A 326 -16.07 8.21 -11.53
C GLU A 326 -17.09 8.03 -12.63
N CYS A 327 -18.38 8.07 -12.33
CA CYS A 327 -19.41 7.94 -13.36
C CYS A 327 -19.40 9.15 -14.30
N THR A 328 -18.96 10.31 -13.80
CA THR A 328 -18.94 11.57 -14.56
C THR A 328 -17.53 12.04 -14.88
N GLY A 329 -16.50 11.50 -14.22
CA GLY A 329 -15.14 12.01 -14.24
C GLY A 329 -15.00 13.40 -13.58
N ALA A 330 -16.03 13.88 -12.88
CA ALA A 330 -16.06 15.22 -12.33
C ALA A 330 -15.34 15.29 -10.97
N GLU A 331 -14.55 16.34 -10.78
CA GLU A 331 -13.97 16.72 -9.49
C GLU A 331 -14.60 18.01 -9.00
N SER A 332 -14.88 18.08 -7.69
CA SER A 332 -15.32 19.30 -7.03
C SER A 332 -14.60 19.49 -5.71
N SER A 333 -14.43 20.74 -5.28
CA SER A 333 -13.89 21.05 -3.96
C SER A 333 -14.74 22.09 -3.25
N ARG A 334 -14.82 21.97 -1.92
CA ARG A 334 -15.50 22.93 -1.06
C ARG A 334 -14.91 22.90 0.35
N ILE A 335 -15.21 23.92 1.14
CA ILE A 335 -14.90 23.93 2.56
C ILE A 335 -16.13 23.47 3.35
N VAL A 336 -15.93 22.54 4.27
CA VAL A 336 -16.98 21.99 5.15
C VAL A 336 -16.57 22.15 6.61
N ALA A 337 -17.49 22.65 7.44
CA ALA A 337 -17.30 22.67 8.88
C ALA A 337 -17.64 21.28 9.45
N ALA A 338 -16.67 20.61 10.07
CA ALA A 338 -16.84 19.26 10.58
C ALA A 338 -16.24 19.10 11.99
N PRO A 339 -16.91 18.36 12.91
CA PRO A 339 -16.32 17.99 14.18
C PRO A 339 -15.12 17.06 13.98
N VAL A 340 -14.01 17.36 14.65
CA VAL A 340 -12.80 16.55 14.71
C VAL A 340 -12.50 16.25 16.17
N ALA A 341 -12.25 14.99 16.50
CA ALA A 341 -11.84 14.61 17.85
C ALA A 341 -10.86 13.44 17.86
N LEU A 342 -10.00 13.45 18.88
CA LEU A 342 -9.07 12.39 19.23
C LEU A 342 -9.17 12.16 20.74
N ASP A 343 -9.32 10.90 21.14
CA ASP A 343 -9.27 10.48 22.54
C ASP A 343 -8.49 9.17 22.61
N LEU A 344 -7.32 9.19 23.25
CA LEU A 344 -6.41 8.05 23.32
C LEU A 344 -5.93 7.80 24.75
N VAL A 345 -5.85 6.51 25.10
CA VAL A 345 -5.24 6.02 26.33
C VAL A 345 -4.14 5.04 25.98
N ALA A 346 -3.00 5.17 26.66
CA ALA A 346 -1.87 4.29 26.44
C ALA A 346 -2.15 2.83 26.84
N THR A 347 -1.78 1.89 25.97
CA THR A 347 -2.02 0.45 26.14
C THR A 347 -0.77 -0.35 26.52
N GLY A 348 0.41 0.24 26.37
CA GLY A 348 1.69 -0.44 26.66
C GLY A 348 2.73 0.52 27.26
N PRO A 349 3.96 0.06 27.53
CA PRO A 349 5.04 0.92 28.01
C PRO A 349 5.54 1.88 26.91
N PRO A 350 6.18 3.01 27.29
CA PRO A 350 6.82 3.89 26.30
C PRO A 350 8.07 3.23 25.70
N VAL A 351 8.21 3.33 24.38
CA VAL A 351 9.31 2.82 23.57
C VAL A 351 10.08 3.99 22.98
N ARG A 352 11.41 3.92 23.01
CA ARG A 352 12.27 4.89 22.33
C ARG A 352 12.42 4.50 20.87
N VAL A 353 11.90 5.33 19.98
CA VAL A 353 12.00 5.17 18.53
C VAL A 353 13.12 6.06 18.02
N ARG A 354 14.03 5.49 17.22
CA ARG A 354 15.07 6.25 16.52
C ARG A 354 14.60 6.48 15.10
N ASP A 355 14.24 7.72 14.80
CA ASP A 355 13.79 8.11 13.48
C ASP A 355 15.01 8.60 12.67
N THR A 356 15.30 7.96 11.54
CA THR A 356 16.34 8.40 10.61
C THR A 356 15.66 8.81 9.32
N TYR A 357 15.58 10.12 9.06
CA TYR A 357 15.03 10.64 7.80
C TYR A 357 16.15 11.15 6.90
N TYR A 358 15.99 10.90 5.61
CA TYR A 358 16.83 11.44 4.55
C TYR A 358 16.01 12.50 3.82
N PHE A 359 16.39 13.77 3.99
CA PHE A 359 15.80 14.86 3.22
C PHE A 359 16.71 15.17 2.03
N SER A 360 16.22 15.00 0.81
CA SER A 360 16.90 15.41 -0.41
C SER A 360 16.02 16.42 -1.14
N ALA A 361 16.45 17.69 -1.18
CA ALA A 361 15.77 18.76 -1.90
C ALA A 361 16.78 19.48 -2.80
N PRO A 362 17.04 19.01 -4.03
CA PRO A 362 17.98 19.68 -4.94
C PRO A 362 17.61 21.17 -5.12
N PRO A 363 18.59 22.10 -5.07
CA PRO A 363 20.04 21.88 -5.04
C PRO A 363 20.65 21.68 -3.64
N GLN A 364 19.84 21.57 -2.58
CA GLN A 364 20.33 21.42 -1.21
C GLN A 364 20.97 20.02 -1.00
N PRO A 365 22.04 19.94 -0.18
CA PRO A 365 22.66 18.68 0.15
C PRO A 365 21.70 17.76 0.93
N THR A 366 21.82 16.46 0.72
CA THR A 366 21.07 15.45 1.48
C THR A 366 21.33 15.62 2.96
N THR A 367 20.30 16.02 3.70
CA THR A 367 20.40 16.23 5.14
C THR A 367 19.93 14.97 5.84
N ARG A 368 20.84 14.32 6.59
CA ARG A 368 20.51 13.22 7.47
C ARG A 368 20.12 13.79 8.83
N ILE A 369 18.85 13.69 9.16
CA ILE A 369 18.36 14.07 10.50
C ILE A 369 18.25 12.78 11.31
N ASN A 370 19.05 12.69 12.37
CA ASN A 370 18.92 11.63 13.37
C ASN A 370 18.09 12.20 14.52
N GLY A 371 16.83 11.78 14.63
CA GLY A 371 15.98 12.10 15.76
C GLY A 371 15.79 10.88 16.65
N TRP A 372 15.40 11.12 17.90
CA TRP A 372 14.77 10.10 18.71
C TRP A 372 13.47 10.66 19.25
N SER A 373 12.44 9.83 19.30
CA SER A 373 11.15 10.13 19.89
C SER A 373 10.83 9.07 20.95
N LEU A 374 10.14 9.48 22.01
CA LEU A 374 9.51 8.54 22.92
C LEU A 374 8.07 8.36 22.43
N ARG A 375 7.66 7.13 22.15
CA ARG A 375 6.30 6.81 21.70
C ARG A 375 5.69 5.77 22.62
N ARG A 376 4.42 5.88 22.91
CA ARG A 376 3.68 4.91 23.69
C ARG A 376 2.48 4.45 22.85
N PRO A 377 2.33 3.13 22.61
CA PRO A 377 1.16 2.64 21.89
C PRO A 377 -0.09 3.00 22.69
N ALA A 378 -1.15 3.35 21.97
CA ALA A 378 -2.40 3.81 22.55
C ALA A 378 -3.59 3.30 21.74
N ALA A 379 -4.73 3.21 22.40
CA ALA A 379 -6.01 2.91 21.79
C ALA A 379 -7.06 3.90 22.29
N GLY A 380 -8.13 4.07 21.53
CA GLY A 380 -9.22 4.95 21.90
C GLY A 380 -10.14 5.19 20.71
N THR A 381 -10.51 6.44 20.46
CA THR A 381 -11.44 6.80 19.38
C THR A 381 -10.95 7.98 18.57
N VAL A 382 -11.34 7.99 17.30
CA VAL A 382 -11.16 9.13 16.39
C VAL A 382 -12.51 9.52 15.81
N ARG A 383 -12.64 10.81 15.50
CA ARG A 383 -13.82 11.36 14.82
C ARG A 383 -13.42 12.39 13.77
N VAL A 384 -14.01 12.28 12.58
CA VAL A 384 -13.97 13.31 11.53
C VAL A 384 -15.36 13.40 10.90
N GLY A 385 -16.06 14.51 11.13
CA GLY A 385 -17.44 14.67 10.67
C GLY A 385 -18.39 13.67 11.32
N THR A 386 -19.05 12.88 10.48
CA THR A 386 -19.94 11.78 10.88
C THR A 386 -19.20 10.48 11.16
N PHE A 387 -17.98 10.29 10.63
CA PHE A 387 -17.17 9.12 10.89
C PHE A 387 -16.65 9.14 12.34
N ARG A 388 -16.92 8.08 13.09
CA ARG A 388 -16.45 7.90 14.46
C ARG A 388 -16.20 6.42 14.72
N GLU A 389 -14.96 6.07 14.98
CA GLU A 389 -14.56 4.68 15.18
C GLU A 389 -13.51 4.52 16.27
N SER A 390 -13.41 3.30 16.80
CA SER A 390 -12.27 2.89 17.62
C SER A 390 -11.01 2.84 16.77
N THR A 391 -9.87 3.23 17.36
CA THR A 391 -8.60 3.25 16.64
C THR A 391 -8.08 1.85 16.31
N ASP A 392 -7.73 1.62 15.04
CA ASP A 392 -6.94 0.46 14.61
C ASP A 392 -5.48 0.60 15.05
N PHE A 393 -4.99 1.83 15.09
CA PHE A 393 -3.67 2.18 15.63
C PHE A 393 -3.73 3.52 16.36
N GLY A 394 -2.92 3.64 17.40
CA GLY A 394 -2.76 4.88 18.13
C GLY A 394 -1.39 4.99 18.77
N ALA A 395 -0.88 6.22 18.88
CA ALA A 395 0.37 6.50 19.57
C ALA A 395 0.34 7.86 20.24
N ILE A 396 0.90 7.94 21.45
CA ILE A 396 1.15 9.19 22.17
C ILE A 396 2.66 9.35 22.26
N SER A 397 3.18 10.52 21.90
CA SER A 397 4.59 10.73 21.64
C SER A 397 5.12 12.06 22.20
N ARG A 398 6.43 12.05 22.44
CA ARG A 398 7.23 13.21 22.75
C ARG A 398 8.48 13.17 21.87
N ALA A 399 8.70 14.24 21.13
CA ALA A 399 9.94 14.40 20.38
C ALA A 399 10.97 15.09 21.26
N SER A 400 12.21 14.71 21.04
CA SER A 400 13.36 15.21 21.76
C SER A 400 14.45 15.52 20.76
N ARG A 401 15.25 16.54 21.10
CA ARG A 401 16.48 16.86 20.40
C ARG A 401 17.53 15.78 20.59
#